data_AF-A0A3L7ADR7-F1
#
_entry.id   AF-A0A3L7ADR7-F1
#
_cell.length_a   1.000
_cell.length_b   1.000
_cell.length_c   1.000
_cell.angle_alpha   90.00
_cell.angle_beta   90.00
_cell.angle_gamma   90.00
#
_symmetry.space_group_name_H-M   'P 1'
#
loop_
_entity.id
_entity.type
_entity.pdbx_description
1 polymer ?
#
loop_
_entity_poly.entity_id
_entity_poly.type
_entity_poly.pdbx_seq_one_letter_code
_entity_poly.pdbx_strand_id
1 'polypeptide(L)' 'MADFPSSQGGPASPEVAAYVESLAGELARLARSHNLATLAYLLDMARLEARNIVLSHTPDDGAAERQT' A
#
# COMPACT_ATOMS: atom_id res chain seq x y z
N MET A 1 -20.15 2.10 -24.80
CA MET A 1 -18.99 1.30 -24.35
C MET A 1 -17.90 2.30 -23.98
N ALA A 2 -17.72 2.63 -22.70
CA ALA A 2 -16.69 3.58 -22.29
C ALA A 2 -15.34 2.84 -22.28
N ASP A 3 -14.41 3.33 -23.08
CA ASP A 3 -13.00 2.93 -23.05
C ASP A 3 -12.37 3.57 -21.81
N PHE A 4 -12.19 2.78 -20.75
CA PHE A 4 -11.46 3.26 -19.57
C PHE A 4 -9.99 3.20 -19.92
N PRO A 5 -9.23 4.30 -19.80
CA PRO A 5 -7.81 4.27 -20.07
C PRO A 5 -7.21 3.18 -19.17
N SER A 6 -6.65 2.14 -19.79
CA SER A 6 -5.84 1.13 -19.13
C SER A 6 -4.86 1.89 -18.24
N SER A 7 -5.09 1.85 -16.93
CA SER A 7 -4.22 2.52 -15.99
C SER A 7 -2.85 1.91 -16.22
N GLN A 8 -1.93 2.70 -16.79
CA GLN A 8 -0.51 2.36 -16.81
C GLN A 8 -0.05 2.41 -15.35
N GLY A 9 -0.45 1.41 -14.59
CA GLY A 9 -0.08 1.20 -13.21
C GLY A 9 1.34 0.66 -13.21
N GLY A 10 2.30 1.54 -13.46
CA GLY A 10 3.66 1.30 -12.97
C GLY A 10 3.58 0.97 -11.47
N PRO A 11 4.56 0.22 -10.92
CA PRO A 11 4.55 -0.10 -9.50
C PRO A 11 4.36 1.19 -8.70
N ALA A 12 3.36 1.21 -7.83
CA ALA A 12 3.12 2.36 -6.95
C ALA A 12 4.43 2.67 -6.21
N SER A 13 4.78 3.95 -6.12
CA SER A 13 6.02 4.33 -5.45
C SER A 13 5.99 3.80 -4.00
N PRO A 14 7.11 3.30 -3.45
CA PRO A 14 7.15 2.79 -2.08
C PRO A 14 6.71 3.83 -1.05
N GLU A 15 6.98 5.11 -1.31
CA GLU A 15 6.56 6.22 -0.47
C GLU A 15 5.04 6.39 -0.47
N VAL A 16 4.40 6.28 -1.65
CA VAL A 16 2.94 6.30 -1.75
C VAL A 16 2.34 5.09 -1.05
N ALA A 17 2.94 3.90 -1.22
CA ALA A 17 2.50 2.70 -0.53
C ALA A 17 2.62 2.83 1.01
N ALA A 18 3.74 3.35 1.52
CA ALA A 18 3.92 3.59 2.95
C ALA A 18 2.91 4.61 3.50
N TYR A 19 2.62 5.67 2.74
CA TYR A 19 1.58 6.64 3.09
C TYR A 19 0.19 5.97 3.16
N VAL A 20 -0.17 5.17 2.16
CA VAL A 20 -1.46 4.45 2.13
C VAL A 20 -1.55 3.43 3.26
N GLU A 21 -0.47 2.72 3.60
CA GLU A 21 -0.42 1.80 4.74
C GLU A 21 -0.78 2.52 6.06
N SER A 22 -0.15 3.68 6.29
CA SER A 22 -0.40 4.48 7.50
C SER A 22 -1.83 4.99 7.53
N LEU A 23 -2.27 5.66 6.45
CA LEU A 23 -3.59 6.28 6.36
C LEU A 23 -4.72 5.26 6.50
N ALA A 24 -4.62 4.13 5.79
CA ALA A 24 -5.61 3.07 5.89
C ALA A 24 -5.69 2.48 7.30
N GLY A 25 -4.55 2.38 8.02
CA GLY A 25 -4.52 1.97 9.41
C GLY A 25 -5.26 2.92 10.36
N GLU A 26 -5.08 4.23 10.18
CA GLU A 26 -5.78 5.25 10.96
C GLU A 26 -7.29 5.23 10.69
N LEU A 27 -7.68 5.20 9.41
CA LEU A 27 -9.09 5.15 9.02
C LEU A 27 -9.76 3.85 9.48
N ALA A 28 -9.06 2.72 9.48
CA ALA A 28 -9.61 1.45 9.97
C ALA A 28 -9.92 1.53 11.48
N ARG A 29 -9.10 2.24 12.27
CA ARG A 29 -9.38 2.46 13.69
C ARG A 29 -10.61 3.34 13.89
N LEU A 30 -10.73 4.42 13.11
CA LEU A 30 -11.90 5.29 13.14
C LEU A 30 -13.18 4.56 12.70
N ALA A 31 -13.11 3.75 11.64
CA ALA A 31 -14.24 2.95 11.19
C ALA A 31 -14.73 1.98 12.29
N ARG A 32 -13.82 1.35 13.04
CA ARG A 32 -14.18 0.50 14.19
C ARG A 32 -14.83 1.29 15.33
N SER A 33 -14.35 2.49 15.65
CA SER A 33 -14.97 3.32 16.70
C SER A 33 -16.38 3.79 16.36
N HIS A 34 -16.74 3.81 15.07
CA HIS A 34 -18.08 4.14 14.57
C HIS A 34 -18.92 2.92 14.17
N ASN A 35 -18.52 1.69 14.53
CA ASN A 35 -19.21 0.44 14.19
C ASN A 35 -19.36 0.18 12.67
N LEU A 36 -18.46 0.72 11.85
CA LEU A 36 -18.45 0.52 10.39
C LEU A 36 -17.59 -0.70 10.03
N ALA A 37 -18.04 -1.90 10.40
CA ALA A 37 -17.24 -3.13 10.33
C ALA A 37 -16.75 -3.46 8.91
N THR A 38 -17.61 -3.38 7.89
CA THR A 38 -17.23 -3.64 6.49
C THR A 38 -16.20 -2.64 5.99
N LEU A 39 -16.32 -1.37 6.35
CA LEU A 39 -15.36 -0.33 5.98
C LEU A 39 -14.00 -0.59 6.64
N ALA A 40 -13.99 -0.93 7.94
CA ALA A 40 -12.77 -1.30 8.65
C ALA A 40 -12.06 -2.47 7.98
N TYR A 41 -12.80 -3.50 7.58
CA TYR A 41 -12.25 -4.65 6.85
C TYR A 41 -11.61 -4.24 5.52
N LEU A 42 -12.29 -3.45 4.70
CA LEU A 42 -11.75 -2.98 3.42
C LEU A 42 -10.47 -2.15 3.60
N LEU A 43 -10.43 -1.32 4.64
CA LEU A 43 -9.25 -0.52 4.98
C LEU A 43 -8.09 -1.39 5.48
N ASP A 44 -8.36 -2.46 6.23
CA ASP A 44 -7.33 -3.44 6.60
C ASP A 44 -6.75 -4.15 5.37
N MET A 45 -7.60 -4.47 4.38
CA MET A 45 -7.14 -5.06 3.11
C MET A 45 -6.29 -4.09 2.29
N ALA A 46 -6.72 -2.83 2.18
CA ALA A 46 -5.93 -1.79 1.49
C ALA A 46 -4.58 -1.58 2.18
N ARG A 47 -4.55 -1.60 3.52
CA ARG A 47 -3.32 -1.52 4.31
C ARG A 47 -2.38 -2.70 4.05
N LEU A 48 -2.91 -3.93 4.00
CA LEU A 48 -2.13 -5.13 3.72
C LEU A 48 -1.47 -5.04 2.33
N GLU A 49 -2.22 -4.62 1.32
CA GLU A 49 -1.71 -4.49 -0.05
C GLU A 49 -0.61 -3.43 -0.14
N ALA A 50 -0.83 -2.27 0.48
CA ALA A 50 0.16 -1.20 0.56
C ALA A 50 1.45 -1.67 1.25
N ARG A 51 1.33 -2.38 2.38
CA ARG A 51 2.48 -2.98 3.07
C ARG A 51 3.24 -3.96 2.19
N ASN A 52 2.53 -4.80 1.43
CA ASN A 52 3.17 -5.76 0.52
C ASN A 52 4.00 -5.05 -0.55
N ILE A 53 3.53 -3.92 -1.07
CA ILE A 53 4.30 -3.10 -2.02
C ILE A 53 5.57 -2.57 -1.37
N VAL A 54 5.49 -1.99 -0.16
CA VAL A 54 6.66 -1.51 0.60
C VAL A 54 7.69 -2.62 0.83
N LEU A 55 7.23 -3.79 1.28
CA LEU A 55 8.10 -4.95 1.54
C LEU A 55 8.72 -5.51 0.26
N SER A 56 7.97 -5.54 -0.84
CA SER A 56 8.46 -6.00 -2.15
C SER A 56 9.49 -5.07 -2.79
N HIS A 57 9.53 -3.81 -2.34
CA HIS A 57 10.42 -2.77 -2.87
C HIS A 57 11.55 -2.39 -1.91
N THR A 58 11.66 -3.04 -0.74
CA THR A 58 12.83 -2.85 0.12
C THR A 58 14.04 -3.35 -0.68
N PRO A 59 14.95 -2.46 -1.13
CA PRO A 59 16.08 -2.88 -1.95
C PRO A 59 16.96 -3.79 -1.11
N ASP A 60 17.52 -4.81 -1.73
CA ASP A 60 18.67 -5.52 -1.19
C ASP A 60 19.86 -4.54 -1.10
N ASP A 61 19.96 -3.83 0.01
CA ASP A 61 21.07 -2.92 0.37
C ASP A 61 22.41 -3.69 0.57
N GLY A 62 22.52 -4.94 0.10
CA GLY A 62 23.72 -5.79 0.17
C GLY A 62 24.59 -5.83 -1.10
N ALA A 63 24.20 -5.19 -2.21
CA ALA A 63 24.94 -5.27 -3.48
C ALA A 63 25.94 -4.13 -3.75
N ALA A 64 26.16 -3.23 -2.78
CA ALA A 64 27.15 -2.17 -2.89
C ALA A 64 28.50 -2.56 -2.24
N GLU A 65 29.18 -3.62 -2.69
CA GLU A 65 30.59 -3.85 -2.27
C GLU A 65 31.41 -4.90 -3.07
N ARG A 66 30.97 -5.33 -4.26
CA ARG A 66 31.71 -6.35 -5.04
C ARG A 66 31.99 -5.94 -6.48
N GLN A 67 32.67 -4.82 -6.67
CA GLN A 67 33.42 -4.58 -7.90
C GLN A 67 34.60 -3.65 -7.62
N THR A 68 35.58 -4.18 -6.90
CA THR A 68 36.99 -3.76 -6.98
C THR A 68 37.66 -4.41 -8.18
#